data_AF-A0A2S6HYL9-F1
#
_entry.id   AF-A0A2S6HYL9-F1
#
_cell.length_a   1.000
_cell.length_b   1.000
_cell.length_c   1.000
_cell.angle_alpha   90.00
_cell.angle_beta   90.00
_cell.angle_gamma   90.00
#
_symmetry.space_group_name_H-M   'P 1'
#
loop_
_entity.id
_entity.type
_entity.pdbx_description
1 polymer ?
#
loop_
_entity_poly.entity_id
_entity_poly.type
_entity_poly.pdbx_seq_one_letter_code
_entity_poly.pdbx_strand_id
1 'polypeptide(L)'
;MKRYMGHLIRSAEKRVDHFLSTQVTNEKDPFYGGMKRAILEVKPTIYVMADAASVYLNSESRYYKDAGLLRAMEAAVTFIANCQREDGSFDYPSCNFKSAPDTSFCFKRLIATYRLFLKYTGEGELDKLKDGYRFILEESLNALLTGGFHTPNHRWGITAALMQGANLVKEDNPEFAAQLLARADQYLAEGIDGNEEGEYAERSTGNYNAVVNNAMMAMYEETDDDNYLGYVERNLKMMLFYIDPDDTIFTQNSTRQDQGKADYPDKYFYQYLYMAAKTGEEIFDRAAHKIIKDNMERGDMAPECLHIIMLHDFMEQYEFKGYGFLDTYHKHFEEAGVIRGKTNNYGYSILKGKSAFLFLKFKETLVYLKIGESYCDIRNFVPQTIEEKDGGCVLTSVAKGWYYLPFKEKQDTTDWWKMDHKKREILNSSEIRMTVTLKELTDGMEVTVKAEGLDKAPLRVEICIPAGSVLENEHFHMRAEKAGEMVLRDGFVNLIHEDQKLLIGPGYGTHEFGGHYSGEEINTTGFTLYLNDYTPYERTFSIRNI
;
A
#
# COMPACT_ATOMS: atom_id res chain seq x y z
N MET A 1 23.42 -5.48 11.35
CA MET A 1 22.49 -6.57 11.75
C MET A 1 22.74 -7.16 13.11
N LYS A 2 23.99 -7.36 13.58
CA LYS A 2 24.29 -7.91 14.93
C LYS A 2 23.43 -7.35 16.08
N ARG A 3 23.14 -6.04 16.10
CA ARG A 3 22.31 -5.38 17.14
C ARG A 3 20.83 -5.78 17.09
N TYR A 4 20.31 -6.13 15.91
CA TYR A 4 18.88 -6.36 15.66
C TYR A 4 18.53 -7.84 15.45
N MET A 5 19.53 -8.72 15.34
CA MET A 5 19.30 -10.15 15.12
C MET A 5 18.45 -10.77 16.24
N GLY A 6 18.77 -10.46 17.50
CA GLY A 6 17.97 -10.95 18.63
C GLY A 6 16.51 -10.46 18.61
N HIS A 7 16.22 -9.29 18.03
CA HIS A 7 14.84 -8.82 17.82
C HIS A 7 14.10 -9.68 16.80
N LEU A 8 14.73 -9.93 15.64
CA LEU A 8 14.19 -10.80 14.60
C LEU A 8 13.93 -12.23 15.10
N ILE A 9 14.90 -12.82 15.80
CA ILE A 9 14.79 -14.17 16.37
C ILE A 9 13.64 -14.23 17.37
N ARG A 10 13.59 -13.33 18.37
CA ARG A 10 12.51 -13.34 19.37
C ARG A 10 11.12 -13.12 18.77
N SER A 11 11.02 -12.29 17.73
CA SER A 11 9.75 -12.11 17.01
C SER A 11 9.35 -13.36 16.22
N ALA A 12 10.29 -14.04 15.57
CA ALA A 12 10.02 -15.34 14.94
C ALA A 12 9.59 -16.39 15.98
N GLU A 13 10.28 -16.48 17.12
CA GLU A 13 9.92 -17.39 18.22
C GLU A 13 8.51 -17.15 18.74
N LYS A 14 8.09 -15.88 18.90
CA LYS A 14 6.72 -15.54 19.30
C LYS A 14 5.67 -15.98 18.26
N ARG A 15 5.97 -15.86 16.96
CA ARG A 15 5.09 -16.38 15.90
C ARG A 15 5.01 -17.91 15.94
N VAL A 16 6.13 -18.57 16.23
CA VAL A 16 6.19 -20.03 16.40
C VAL A 16 5.44 -20.49 17.65
N ASP A 17 5.49 -19.76 18.77
CA ASP A 17 4.66 -20.04 19.95
C ASP A 17 3.17 -20.03 19.59
N HIS A 18 2.75 -19.01 18.85
CA HIS A 18 1.36 -18.91 18.40
C HIS A 18 0.98 -20.09 17.50
N PHE A 19 1.84 -20.45 16.55
CA PHE A 19 1.67 -21.65 15.73
C PHE A 19 1.50 -22.91 16.58
N LEU A 20 2.44 -23.20 17.50
CA LEU A 20 2.37 -24.38 18.36
C LEU A 20 1.11 -24.40 19.23
N SER A 21 0.67 -23.23 19.73
CA SER A 21 -0.53 -23.11 20.56
C SER A 21 -1.85 -23.31 19.79
N THR A 22 -1.84 -23.07 18.46
CA THR A 22 -3.03 -23.14 17.60
C THR A 22 -3.01 -24.30 16.62
N GLN A 23 -1.92 -25.06 16.60
CA GLN A 23 -1.77 -26.24 15.75
C GLN A 23 -2.75 -27.32 16.17
N VAL A 24 -3.46 -27.88 15.19
CA VAL A 24 -4.39 -28.97 15.45
C VAL A 24 -3.66 -30.30 15.45
N THR A 25 -3.77 -31.04 16.56
CA THR A 25 -3.10 -32.34 16.76
C THR A 25 -4.01 -33.54 16.57
N ASN A 26 -5.32 -33.33 16.39
CA ASN A 26 -6.27 -34.40 16.11
C ASN A 26 -6.20 -34.79 14.64
N GLU A 27 -5.66 -35.99 14.34
CA GLU A 27 -5.51 -36.54 12.98
C GLU A 27 -6.81 -36.62 12.15
N LYS A 28 -7.98 -36.60 12.82
CA LYS A 28 -9.28 -36.62 12.13
C LYS A 28 -9.81 -35.24 11.77
N ASP A 29 -9.21 -34.17 12.29
CA ASP A 29 -9.61 -32.80 11.94
C ASP A 29 -9.00 -32.42 10.59
N PRO A 30 -9.75 -31.79 9.66
CA PRO A 30 -9.21 -31.29 8.40
C PRO A 30 -8.00 -30.34 8.56
N PHE A 31 -7.84 -29.74 9.73
CA PHE A 31 -6.69 -28.89 10.06
C PHE A 31 -5.50 -29.63 10.68
N TYR A 32 -5.51 -30.97 10.78
CA TYR A 32 -4.40 -31.71 11.40
C TYR A 32 -3.04 -31.26 10.86
N GLY A 33 -2.17 -30.76 11.75
CA GLY A 33 -0.86 -30.21 11.45
C GLY A 33 -0.84 -28.71 11.09
N GLY A 34 -1.98 -28.12 10.74
CA GLY A 34 -2.14 -26.69 10.44
C GLY A 34 -2.68 -25.87 11.61
N MET A 35 -2.69 -24.55 11.42
CA MET A 35 -3.28 -23.58 12.37
C MET A 35 -4.80 -23.52 12.21
N LYS A 36 -5.56 -23.73 13.31
CA LYS A 36 -7.03 -23.65 13.26
C LYS A 36 -7.52 -22.24 12.95
N ARG A 37 -8.42 -22.09 11.96
CA ARG A 37 -9.10 -20.83 11.62
C ARG A 37 -10.58 -21.05 11.29
N ALA A 38 -11.29 -19.97 10.97
CA ALA A 38 -12.70 -20.00 10.60
C ALA A 38 -12.98 -20.73 9.27
N ILE A 39 -12.02 -20.69 8.33
CA ILE A 39 -12.08 -21.36 7.03
C ILE A 39 -10.77 -22.14 6.86
N LEU A 40 -10.85 -23.31 6.20
CA LEU A 40 -9.69 -24.14 5.88
C LEU A 40 -8.78 -23.40 4.89
N GLU A 41 -7.69 -22.84 5.40
CA GLU A 41 -6.75 -21.99 4.66
C GLU A 41 -5.31 -22.42 4.96
N VAL A 42 -4.54 -22.71 3.90
CA VAL A 42 -3.18 -23.24 4.02
C VAL A 42 -2.12 -22.16 4.25
N LYS A 43 -2.35 -20.96 3.70
CA LYS A 43 -1.35 -19.87 3.60
C LYS A 43 -0.76 -19.43 4.96
N PRO A 44 -1.55 -19.27 6.05
CA PRO A 44 -0.98 -18.93 7.35
C PRO A 44 0.02 -19.96 7.87
N THR A 45 -0.26 -21.26 7.68
CA THR A 45 0.65 -22.35 8.07
C THR A 45 1.93 -22.31 7.23
N ILE A 46 1.82 -22.10 5.91
CA ILE A 46 3.01 -21.97 5.04
C ILE A 46 3.90 -20.79 5.47
N TYR A 47 3.29 -19.66 5.83
CA TYR A 47 4.04 -18.46 6.19
C TYR A 47 4.79 -18.65 7.51
N VAL A 48 4.14 -19.18 8.56
CA VAL A 48 4.81 -19.40 9.85
C VAL A 48 5.87 -20.50 9.80
N MET A 49 5.78 -21.42 8.85
CA MET A 49 6.81 -22.45 8.65
C MET A 49 8.17 -21.87 8.26
N ALA A 50 8.22 -20.70 7.62
CA ALA A 50 9.48 -20.01 7.34
C ALA A 50 10.16 -19.51 8.63
N ASP A 51 9.37 -18.98 9.58
CA ASP A 51 9.86 -18.62 10.91
C ASP A 51 10.25 -19.88 11.71
N ALA A 52 9.43 -20.94 11.67
CA ALA A 52 9.69 -22.21 12.36
C ALA A 52 11.02 -22.84 11.92
N ALA A 53 11.26 -22.92 10.61
CA ALA A 53 12.53 -23.43 10.08
C ALA A 53 13.69 -22.53 10.49
N SER A 54 13.51 -21.21 10.44
CA SER A 54 14.55 -20.25 10.81
C SER A 54 14.98 -20.40 12.28
N VAL A 55 14.04 -20.44 13.22
CA VAL A 55 14.35 -20.61 14.65
C VAL A 55 14.84 -22.02 14.99
N TYR A 56 14.39 -23.04 14.25
CA TYR A 56 14.89 -24.41 14.41
C TYR A 56 16.37 -24.54 13.99
N LEU A 57 16.78 -23.82 12.94
CA LEU A 57 18.13 -23.86 12.38
C LEU A 57 19.09 -22.84 13.00
N ASN A 58 18.58 -21.84 13.73
CA ASN A 58 19.40 -20.78 14.31
C ASN A 58 19.86 -21.12 15.74
N SER A 59 21.17 -21.21 15.96
CA SER A 59 21.77 -21.61 17.24
C SER A 59 21.52 -20.65 18.40
N GLU A 60 21.12 -19.40 18.13
CA GLU A 60 20.77 -18.42 19.16
C GLU A 60 19.30 -18.52 19.60
N SER A 61 18.47 -19.31 18.91
CA SER A 61 17.08 -19.50 19.29
C SER A 61 16.91 -20.56 20.38
N ARG A 62 15.90 -20.38 21.23
CA ARG A 62 15.45 -21.43 22.16
C ARG A 62 14.86 -22.67 21.49
N TYR A 63 14.48 -22.56 20.20
CA TYR A 63 13.94 -23.66 19.42
C TYR A 63 15.00 -24.40 18.59
N TYR A 64 16.28 -24.05 18.77
CA TYR A 64 17.37 -24.67 18.02
C TYR A 64 17.39 -26.19 18.20
N LYS A 65 17.20 -26.91 17.09
CA LYS A 65 17.07 -28.38 17.04
C LYS A 65 16.03 -28.97 18.01
N ASP A 66 14.97 -28.23 18.34
CA ASP A 66 13.92 -28.69 19.25
C ASP A 66 13.06 -29.82 18.64
N ALA A 67 12.94 -30.93 19.36
CA ALA A 67 12.21 -32.11 18.91
C ALA A 67 10.67 -31.92 18.89
N GLY A 68 10.14 -30.98 19.68
CA GLY A 68 8.73 -30.60 19.64
C GLY A 68 8.40 -29.86 18.35
N LEU A 69 9.19 -28.84 18.04
CA LEU A 69 9.06 -28.04 16.83
C LEU A 69 9.28 -28.88 15.57
N LEU A 70 10.26 -29.80 15.56
CA LEU A 70 10.46 -30.71 14.43
C LEU A 70 9.19 -31.52 14.12
N ARG A 71 8.58 -32.14 15.13
CA ARG A 71 7.33 -32.91 14.95
C ARG A 71 6.18 -32.02 14.48
N ALA A 72 6.08 -30.80 15.00
CA ALA A 72 5.07 -29.82 14.56
C ALA A 72 5.27 -29.44 13.08
N MET A 73 6.52 -29.21 12.65
CA MET A 73 6.85 -28.92 11.25
C MET A 73 6.50 -30.09 10.32
N GLU A 74 6.78 -31.33 10.72
CA GLU A 74 6.42 -32.51 9.92
C GLU A 74 4.89 -32.67 9.77
N ALA A 75 4.14 -32.42 10.84
CA ALA A 75 2.68 -32.42 10.78
C ALA A 75 2.17 -31.27 9.87
N ALA A 76 2.78 -30.10 9.93
CA ALA A 76 2.43 -28.97 9.06
C ALA A 76 2.69 -29.26 7.58
N VAL A 77 3.78 -29.95 7.23
CA VAL A 77 4.02 -30.41 5.85
C VAL A 77 2.89 -31.34 5.37
N THR A 78 2.43 -32.25 6.24
CA THR A 78 1.30 -33.14 5.95
C THR A 78 0.01 -32.33 5.70
N PHE A 79 -0.25 -31.33 6.54
CA PHE A 79 -1.37 -30.41 6.35
C PHE A 79 -1.32 -29.67 5.01
N ILE A 80 -0.15 -29.12 4.68
CA ILE A 80 0.06 -28.35 3.45
C ILE A 80 -0.20 -29.24 2.23
N ALA A 81 0.37 -30.45 2.20
CA ALA A 81 0.15 -31.41 1.13
C ALA A 81 -1.34 -31.79 1.00
N ASN A 82 -2.05 -32.00 2.11
CA ASN A 82 -3.48 -32.31 2.09
C ASN A 82 -4.37 -31.16 1.59
N CYS A 83 -3.91 -29.91 1.74
CA CYS A 83 -4.61 -28.73 1.22
C CYS A 83 -4.27 -28.43 -0.24
N GLN A 84 -3.18 -29.00 -0.76
CA GLN A 84 -2.78 -28.82 -2.15
C GLN A 84 -3.75 -29.57 -3.06
N ARG A 85 -4.21 -28.91 -4.13
CA ARG A 85 -5.14 -29.51 -5.08
C ARG A 85 -4.45 -30.51 -5.98
N GLU A 86 -5.25 -31.32 -6.67
CA GLU A 86 -4.79 -32.31 -7.66
C GLU A 86 -3.96 -31.68 -8.80
N ASP A 87 -4.23 -30.42 -9.16
CA ASP A 87 -3.43 -29.70 -10.16
C ASP A 87 -2.21 -28.99 -9.56
N GLY A 88 -1.92 -29.22 -8.27
CA GLY A 88 -0.81 -28.64 -7.54
C GLY A 88 -1.07 -27.26 -6.94
N SER A 89 -2.24 -26.67 -7.19
CA SER A 89 -2.54 -25.30 -6.76
C SER A 89 -2.95 -25.19 -5.28
N PHE A 90 -2.77 -23.99 -4.72
CA PHE A 90 -3.35 -23.56 -3.46
C PHE A 90 -4.46 -22.54 -3.68
N ASP A 91 -5.49 -22.59 -2.82
CA ASP A 91 -6.60 -21.65 -2.85
C ASP A 91 -6.43 -20.49 -1.88
N TYR A 92 -7.09 -19.39 -2.21
CA TYR A 92 -7.57 -18.41 -1.23
C TYR A 92 -9.07 -18.65 -1.03
N PRO A 93 -9.46 -19.43 -0.01
CA PRO A 93 -10.78 -20.10 0.07
C PRO A 93 -11.98 -19.14 0.19
N SER A 94 -11.75 -17.86 0.49
CA SER A 94 -12.80 -16.85 0.50
C SER A 94 -12.97 -16.13 -0.85
N CYS A 95 -12.16 -16.42 -1.87
CA CYS A 95 -12.18 -15.68 -3.13
C CYS A 95 -11.65 -16.45 -4.35
N ASN A 96 -10.43 -17.02 -4.31
CA ASN A 96 -9.76 -17.59 -5.47
C ASN A 96 -9.55 -19.10 -5.32
N PHE A 97 -10.00 -19.88 -6.29
CA PHE A 97 -9.81 -21.33 -6.35
C PHE A 97 -8.96 -21.71 -7.55
N LYS A 98 -8.11 -22.75 -7.40
CA LYS A 98 -7.13 -23.13 -8.42
C LYS A 98 -6.26 -21.95 -8.86
N SER A 99 -5.77 -21.22 -7.85
CA SER A 99 -5.22 -19.87 -8.00
C SER A 99 -3.71 -19.93 -8.19
N ALA A 100 -3.22 -19.75 -9.42
CA ALA A 100 -1.79 -19.59 -9.67
C ALA A 100 -1.16 -18.40 -8.89
N PRO A 101 -1.85 -17.26 -8.71
CA PRO A 101 -1.33 -16.17 -7.87
C PRO A 101 -1.16 -16.57 -6.40
N ASP A 102 -2.16 -17.20 -5.78
CA ASP A 102 -2.04 -17.62 -4.39
C ASP A 102 -1.02 -18.76 -4.22
N THR A 103 -0.91 -19.62 -5.23
CA THR A 103 0.13 -20.64 -5.32
C THR A 103 1.52 -20.01 -5.39
N SER A 104 1.76 -18.99 -6.21
CA SER A 104 3.08 -18.31 -6.30
C SER A 104 3.45 -17.58 -5.02
N PHE A 105 2.47 -16.97 -4.34
CA PHE A 105 2.69 -16.36 -3.03
C PHE A 105 2.99 -17.36 -1.91
N CYS A 106 2.47 -18.59 -2.00
CA CYS A 106 2.87 -19.68 -1.12
C CYS A 106 4.26 -20.22 -1.51
N PHE A 107 4.50 -20.41 -2.81
CA PHE A 107 5.74 -20.93 -3.38
C PHE A 107 6.96 -20.16 -2.88
N LYS A 108 6.92 -18.82 -2.91
CA LYS A 108 8.07 -18.00 -2.45
C LYS A 108 8.47 -18.24 -0.98
N ARG A 109 7.51 -18.60 -0.11
CA ARG A 109 7.80 -18.93 1.30
C ARG A 109 8.30 -20.37 1.41
N LEU A 110 7.71 -21.29 0.66
CA LEU A 110 8.11 -22.70 0.61
C LEU A 110 9.55 -22.86 0.10
N ILE A 111 9.90 -22.22 -1.03
CA ILE A 111 11.22 -22.36 -1.65
C ILE A 111 12.32 -21.77 -0.78
N ALA A 112 12.08 -20.61 -0.14
CA ALA A 112 13.02 -20.01 0.78
C ALA A 112 13.27 -20.91 2.00
N THR A 113 12.21 -21.53 2.54
CA THR A 113 12.31 -22.49 3.64
C THR A 113 13.09 -23.74 3.24
N TYR A 114 12.81 -24.28 2.05
CA TYR A 114 13.54 -25.42 1.51
C TYR A 114 15.03 -25.12 1.33
N ARG A 115 15.37 -23.94 0.79
CA ARG A 115 16.76 -23.47 0.66
C ARG A 115 17.46 -23.32 2.02
N LEU A 116 16.75 -22.92 3.08
CA LEU A 116 17.32 -22.90 4.43
C LEU A 116 17.70 -24.30 4.91
N PHE A 117 16.83 -25.30 4.71
CA PHE A 117 17.16 -26.68 5.06
C PHE A 117 18.42 -27.14 4.32
N LEU A 118 18.53 -26.86 3.02
CA LEU A 118 19.71 -27.21 2.24
C LEU A 118 20.98 -26.48 2.72
N LYS A 119 20.88 -25.20 3.10
CA LYS A 119 22.02 -24.40 3.55
C LYS A 119 22.57 -24.85 4.91
N TYR A 120 21.70 -25.20 5.86
CA TYR A 120 22.08 -25.39 7.26
C TYR A 120 22.16 -26.85 7.72
N THR A 121 21.90 -27.82 6.84
CA THR A 121 21.90 -29.24 7.23
C THR A 121 22.62 -30.12 6.22
N GLY A 122 23.24 -31.21 6.70
CA GLY A 122 23.93 -32.18 5.86
C GLY A 122 23.02 -33.25 5.26
N GLU A 123 23.66 -34.25 4.65
CA GLU A 123 23.01 -35.48 4.19
C GLU A 123 22.44 -36.26 5.40
N GLY A 124 21.21 -36.78 5.28
CA GLY A 124 20.53 -37.53 6.35
C GLY A 124 19.82 -36.67 7.41
N GLU A 125 20.06 -35.36 7.43
CA GLU A 125 19.36 -34.43 8.32
C GLU A 125 18.10 -33.86 7.65
N LEU A 126 16.97 -33.91 8.37
CA LEU A 126 15.68 -33.36 7.94
C LEU A 126 15.12 -33.95 6.62
N ASP A 127 15.56 -35.13 6.19
CA ASP A 127 15.15 -35.76 4.91
C ASP A 127 13.63 -35.74 4.72
N LYS A 128 12.86 -36.14 5.74
CA LYS A 128 11.39 -36.12 5.68
C LYS A 128 10.80 -34.73 5.38
N LEU A 129 11.38 -33.67 5.96
CA LEU A 129 10.94 -32.30 5.66
C LEU A 129 11.40 -31.88 4.28
N LYS A 130 12.65 -32.16 3.90
CA LYS A 130 13.21 -31.84 2.59
C LYS A 130 12.38 -32.48 1.48
N ASP A 131 12.09 -33.77 1.59
CA ASP A 131 11.29 -34.53 0.62
C ASP A 131 9.87 -33.99 0.51
N GLY A 132 9.21 -33.73 1.66
CA GLY A 132 7.86 -33.19 1.66
C GLY A 132 7.77 -31.79 1.06
N TYR A 133 8.72 -30.90 1.36
CA TYR A 133 8.82 -29.59 0.73
C TYR A 133 9.09 -29.69 -0.76
N ARG A 134 10.03 -30.56 -1.17
CA ARG A 134 10.37 -30.78 -2.57
C ARG A 134 9.14 -31.23 -3.36
N PHE A 135 8.38 -32.20 -2.84
CA PHE A 135 7.14 -32.67 -3.43
C PHE A 135 6.13 -31.53 -3.61
N ILE A 136 5.82 -30.77 -2.54
CA ILE A 136 4.86 -29.67 -2.60
C ILE A 136 5.28 -28.59 -3.61
N LEU A 137 6.57 -28.27 -3.66
CA LEU A 137 7.14 -27.30 -4.59
C LEU A 137 6.98 -27.77 -6.04
N GLU A 138 7.36 -29.00 -6.36
CA GLU A 138 7.22 -29.55 -7.71
C GLU A 138 5.76 -29.60 -8.17
N GLU A 139 4.84 -30.04 -7.31
CA GLU A 139 3.42 -30.02 -7.62
C GLU A 139 2.91 -28.59 -7.87
N SER A 140 3.35 -27.62 -7.07
CA SER A 140 2.99 -26.20 -7.29
C SER A 140 3.42 -25.69 -8.66
N LEU A 141 4.52 -26.18 -9.22
CA LEU A 141 5.01 -25.77 -10.54
C LEU A 141 4.06 -26.20 -11.68
N ASN A 142 3.35 -27.32 -11.52
CA ASN A 142 2.33 -27.75 -12.49
C ASN A 142 1.18 -26.73 -12.60
N ALA A 143 0.70 -26.25 -11.45
CA ALA A 143 -0.33 -25.21 -11.39
C ALA A 143 0.18 -23.87 -11.95
N LEU A 144 1.43 -23.50 -11.66
CA LEU A 144 2.01 -22.24 -12.13
C LEU A 144 2.26 -22.24 -13.64
N LEU A 145 2.69 -23.39 -14.20
CA LEU A 145 2.95 -23.54 -15.63
C LEU A 145 1.69 -23.28 -16.47
N THR A 146 0.53 -23.76 -16.02
CA THR A 146 -0.73 -23.71 -16.77
C THR A 146 -1.67 -22.60 -16.33
N GLY A 147 -1.43 -21.99 -15.17
CA GLY A 147 -2.27 -20.97 -14.56
C GLY A 147 -2.13 -19.56 -15.15
N GLY A 148 -2.93 -18.62 -14.62
CA GLY A 148 -2.99 -17.21 -15.06
C GLY A 148 -3.17 -16.23 -13.91
N PHE A 149 -3.54 -14.97 -14.21
CA PHE A 149 -3.58 -13.87 -13.23
C PHE A 149 -4.75 -12.90 -13.45
N HIS A 150 -5.02 -12.05 -12.45
CA HIS A 150 -6.10 -11.03 -12.51
C HIS A 150 -5.67 -9.60 -12.12
N THR A 151 -4.43 -9.39 -11.66
CA THR A 151 -3.89 -8.04 -11.38
C THR A 151 -2.40 -7.99 -11.76
N PRO A 152 -1.83 -6.79 -11.96
CA PRO A 152 -0.46 -6.65 -12.45
C PRO A 152 0.62 -7.34 -11.60
N ASN A 153 0.63 -7.18 -10.26
CA ASN A 153 1.64 -7.82 -9.40
C ASN A 153 1.68 -9.35 -9.49
N HIS A 154 0.56 -9.99 -9.81
CA HIS A 154 0.47 -11.45 -9.91
C HIS A 154 1.38 -12.00 -11.00
N ARG A 155 1.56 -11.25 -12.11
CA ARG A 155 2.48 -11.62 -13.20
C ARG A 155 3.86 -11.89 -12.63
N TRP A 156 4.42 -10.92 -11.90
CA TRP A 156 5.79 -11.00 -11.41
C TRP A 156 5.96 -12.03 -10.29
N GLY A 157 4.95 -12.19 -9.42
CA GLY A 157 4.96 -13.29 -8.45
C GLY A 157 5.03 -14.66 -9.12
N ILE A 158 4.23 -14.88 -10.18
CA ILE A 158 4.23 -16.13 -10.96
C ILE A 158 5.55 -16.31 -11.71
N THR A 159 6.04 -15.28 -12.41
CA THR A 159 7.32 -15.31 -13.14
C THR A 159 8.48 -15.69 -12.23
N ALA A 160 8.59 -15.04 -11.06
CA ALA A 160 9.62 -15.38 -10.07
C ALA A 160 9.53 -16.84 -9.61
N ALA A 161 8.32 -17.33 -9.31
CA ALA A 161 8.13 -18.72 -8.89
C ALA A 161 8.49 -19.73 -10.00
N LEU A 162 8.15 -19.43 -11.26
CA LEU A 162 8.52 -20.26 -12.42
C LEU A 162 10.04 -20.34 -12.59
N MET A 163 10.76 -19.22 -12.47
CA MET A 163 12.22 -19.17 -12.60
C MET A 163 12.92 -19.88 -11.45
N GLN A 164 12.46 -19.66 -10.21
CA GLN A 164 12.93 -20.39 -9.03
C GLN A 164 12.68 -21.91 -9.16
N GLY A 165 11.53 -22.29 -9.69
CA GLY A 165 11.17 -23.67 -9.98
C GLY A 165 12.03 -24.30 -11.06
N ALA A 166 12.30 -23.59 -12.15
CA ALA A 166 13.17 -24.07 -13.22
C ALA A 166 14.57 -24.40 -12.67
N ASN A 167 15.15 -23.52 -11.87
CA ASN A 167 16.44 -23.77 -11.23
C ASN A 167 16.40 -24.89 -10.17
N LEU A 168 15.26 -25.09 -9.49
CA LEU A 168 15.07 -26.20 -8.55
C LEU A 168 15.13 -27.56 -9.23
N VAL A 169 14.56 -27.69 -10.43
CA VAL A 169 14.37 -29.00 -11.10
C VAL A 169 15.30 -29.25 -12.29
N LYS A 170 16.12 -28.28 -12.71
CA LYS A 170 16.90 -28.36 -13.96
C LYS A 170 17.83 -29.57 -14.10
N GLU A 171 18.42 -30.03 -13.00
CA GLU A 171 19.34 -31.18 -13.02
C GLU A 171 18.58 -32.51 -13.16
N ASP A 172 17.41 -32.61 -12.51
CA ASP A 172 16.60 -33.84 -12.46
C ASP A 172 15.65 -33.95 -13.67
N ASN A 173 15.11 -32.81 -14.13
CA ASN A 173 14.12 -32.73 -15.20
C ASN A 173 14.34 -31.46 -16.07
N PRO A 174 15.35 -31.47 -16.96
CA PRO A 174 15.71 -30.31 -17.77
C PRO A 174 14.61 -29.91 -18.77
N GLU A 175 13.80 -30.85 -19.25
CA GLU A 175 12.68 -30.56 -20.16
C GLU A 175 11.59 -29.75 -19.45
N PHE A 176 11.21 -30.15 -18.23
CA PHE A 176 10.24 -29.41 -17.45
C PHE A 176 10.77 -28.02 -17.05
N ALA A 177 12.05 -27.92 -16.65
CA ALA A 177 12.69 -26.63 -16.40
C ALA A 177 12.62 -25.69 -17.62
N ALA A 178 12.86 -26.20 -18.83
CA ALA A 178 12.74 -25.43 -20.06
C ALA A 178 11.30 -24.94 -20.32
N GLN A 179 10.28 -25.76 -20.01
CA GLN A 179 8.88 -25.35 -20.11
C GLN A 179 8.52 -24.23 -19.13
N LEU A 180 9.02 -24.31 -17.89
CA LEU A 180 8.82 -23.27 -16.88
C LEU A 180 9.45 -21.94 -17.30
N LEU A 181 10.67 -21.96 -17.84
CA LEU A 181 11.33 -20.76 -18.37
C LEU A 181 10.58 -20.19 -19.58
N ALA A 182 10.15 -21.04 -20.52
CA ALA A 182 9.35 -20.59 -21.66
C ALA A 182 8.03 -19.94 -21.22
N ARG A 183 7.43 -20.41 -20.12
CA ARG A 183 6.24 -19.78 -19.54
C ARG A 183 6.56 -18.46 -18.83
N ALA A 184 7.69 -18.37 -18.13
CA ALA A 184 8.17 -17.11 -17.54
C ALA A 184 8.40 -16.05 -18.64
N ASP A 185 9.00 -16.43 -19.76
CA ASP A 185 9.23 -15.55 -20.91
C ASP A 185 7.93 -15.00 -21.51
N GLN A 186 6.84 -15.79 -21.50
CA GLN A 186 5.53 -15.30 -21.96
C GLN A 186 5.00 -14.16 -21.09
N TYR A 187 5.21 -14.21 -19.77
CA TYR A 187 4.87 -13.09 -18.89
C TYR A 187 5.79 -11.89 -19.10
N LEU A 188 7.09 -12.12 -19.27
CA LEU A 188 8.08 -11.07 -19.52
C LEU A 188 7.89 -10.37 -20.87
N ALA A 189 7.30 -11.05 -21.86
CA ALA A 189 6.99 -10.47 -23.16
C ALA A 189 6.03 -9.27 -23.10
N GLU A 190 5.26 -9.12 -22.02
CA GLU A 190 4.41 -7.94 -21.78
C GLU A 190 5.21 -6.71 -21.31
N GLY A 191 6.46 -6.90 -20.87
CA GLY A 191 7.28 -5.88 -20.23
C GLY A 191 6.94 -5.66 -18.75
N ILE A 192 7.96 -5.37 -17.94
CA ILE A 192 7.79 -5.06 -16.51
C ILE A 192 7.24 -3.65 -16.34
N ASP A 193 6.13 -3.52 -15.61
CA ASP A 193 5.31 -2.32 -15.47
C ASP A 193 5.82 -1.32 -14.42
N GLY A 194 7.14 -1.18 -14.29
CA GLY A 194 7.78 -0.17 -13.44
C GLY A 194 8.33 0.98 -14.27
N ASN A 195 7.82 2.20 -14.04
CA ASN A 195 8.22 3.39 -14.80
C ASN A 195 9.58 3.98 -14.36
N GLU A 196 10.00 5.07 -15.01
CA GLU A 196 11.26 5.77 -14.70
C GLU A 196 11.25 6.41 -13.30
N GLU A 197 10.07 6.72 -12.76
CA GLU A 197 9.90 7.28 -11.42
C GLU A 197 9.84 6.21 -10.31
N GLY A 198 9.89 4.92 -10.67
CA GLY A 198 9.86 3.80 -9.74
C GLY A 198 8.46 3.33 -9.33
N GLU A 199 7.42 3.87 -9.93
CA GLU A 199 6.03 3.51 -9.65
C GLU A 199 5.64 2.25 -10.44
N TYR A 200 5.00 1.29 -9.77
CA TYR A 200 4.38 0.13 -10.42
C TYR A 200 2.91 0.42 -10.73
N ALA A 201 2.31 -0.33 -11.67
CA ALA A 201 0.95 -0.08 -12.16
C ALA A 201 -0.14 0.03 -11.07
N GLU A 202 -0.02 -0.68 -9.95
CA GLU A 202 -1.01 -0.67 -8.86
C GLU A 202 -0.86 0.49 -7.87
N ARG A 203 0.28 1.20 -7.89
CA ARG A 203 0.57 2.37 -7.03
C ARG A 203 0.37 2.10 -5.53
N SER A 204 0.60 0.86 -5.10
CA SER A 204 0.34 0.41 -3.73
C SER A 204 1.62 0.47 -2.91
N THR A 205 1.92 1.69 -2.48
CA THR A 205 3.03 2.03 -1.60
C THR A 205 2.95 1.33 -0.25
N GLY A 206 1.73 1.03 0.22
CA GLY A 206 1.50 0.33 1.47
C GLY A 206 1.68 -1.19 1.37
N ASN A 207 1.63 -1.82 0.19
CA ASN A 207 1.70 -3.28 0.11
C ASN A 207 2.28 -3.86 -1.18
N TYR A 208 1.66 -3.66 -2.34
CA TYR A 208 2.02 -4.43 -3.54
C TYR A 208 3.38 -4.04 -4.13
N ASN A 209 3.87 -2.82 -3.90
CA ASN A 209 5.23 -2.43 -4.30
C ASN A 209 6.28 -3.35 -3.64
N ALA A 210 6.14 -3.65 -2.35
CA ALA A 210 6.99 -4.60 -1.65
C ALA A 210 6.89 -6.04 -2.21
N VAL A 211 5.71 -6.44 -2.69
CA VAL A 211 5.50 -7.76 -3.33
C VAL A 211 6.22 -7.83 -4.66
N VAL A 212 6.12 -6.78 -5.49
CA VAL A 212 6.80 -6.73 -6.79
C VAL A 212 8.32 -6.66 -6.62
N ASN A 213 8.83 -5.81 -5.71
CA ASN A 213 10.26 -5.77 -5.41
C ASN A 213 10.80 -7.13 -5.01
N ASN A 214 10.07 -7.87 -4.17
CA ASN A 214 10.46 -9.23 -3.78
C ASN A 214 10.53 -10.19 -4.96
N ALA A 215 9.59 -10.09 -5.91
CA ALA A 215 9.63 -10.89 -7.14
C ALA A 215 10.84 -10.52 -8.01
N MET A 216 11.13 -9.23 -8.17
CA MET A 216 12.30 -8.75 -8.93
C MET A 216 13.62 -9.24 -8.30
N MET A 217 13.76 -9.14 -6.97
CA MET A 217 14.91 -9.67 -6.25
C MET A 217 15.07 -11.19 -6.47
N ALA A 218 13.97 -11.94 -6.41
CA ALA A 218 13.99 -13.37 -6.69
C ALA A 218 14.41 -13.66 -8.14
N MET A 219 13.88 -12.94 -9.13
CA MET A 219 14.28 -13.12 -10.53
C MET A 219 15.77 -12.80 -10.73
N TYR A 220 16.29 -11.75 -10.09
CA TYR A 220 17.73 -11.47 -10.06
C TYR A 220 18.54 -12.64 -9.47
N GLU A 221 18.13 -13.18 -8.32
CA GLU A 221 18.83 -14.31 -7.70
C GLU A 221 18.87 -15.57 -8.58
N GLU A 222 17.90 -15.72 -9.50
CA GLU A 222 17.86 -16.87 -10.41
C GLU A 222 18.63 -16.65 -11.74
N THR A 223 18.95 -15.41 -12.12
CA THR A 223 19.52 -15.09 -13.44
C THR A 223 20.76 -14.22 -13.44
N ASP A 224 21.10 -13.59 -12.31
CA ASP A 224 22.12 -12.53 -12.22
C ASP A 224 21.89 -11.34 -13.17
N ASP A 225 20.63 -11.07 -13.57
CA ASP A 225 20.29 -9.94 -14.43
C ASP A 225 19.97 -8.69 -13.58
N ASP A 226 20.92 -7.75 -13.55
CA ASP A 226 20.84 -6.50 -12.79
C ASP A 226 19.64 -5.61 -13.20
N ASN A 227 19.03 -5.81 -14.37
CA ASN A 227 17.84 -5.06 -14.78
C ASN A 227 16.71 -5.23 -13.75
N TYR A 228 16.55 -6.42 -13.17
CA TYR A 228 15.54 -6.67 -12.14
C TYR A 228 15.80 -5.83 -10.88
N LEU A 229 17.05 -5.74 -10.42
CA LEU A 229 17.41 -4.88 -9.29
C LEU A 229 17.25 -3.39 -9.62
N GLY A 230 17.43 -2.99 -10.88
CA GLY A 230 17.14 -1.63 -11.33
C GLY A 230 15.68 -1.21 -11.09
N TYR A 231 14.71 -2.11 -11.24
CA TYR A 231 13.31 -1.83 -10.88
C TYR A 231 13.14 -1.65 -9.36
N VAL A 232 13.77 -2.52 -8.56
CA VAL A 232 13.74 -2.43 -7.09
C VAL A 232 14.35 -1.11 -6.62
N GLU A 233 15.49 -0.73 -7.18
CA GLU A 233 16.22 0.49 -6.87
C GLU A 233 15.35 1.74 -7.09
N ARG A 234 14.74 1.86 -8.29
CA ARG A 234 13.84 2.98 -8.60
C ARG A 234 12.65 3.03 -7.64
N ASN A 235 12.02 1.89 -7.38
CA ASN A 235 10.89 1.82 -6.46
C ASN A 235 11.27 2.21 -5.02
N LEU A 236 12.38 1.68 -4.50
CA LEU A 236 12.85 2.01 -3.15
C LEU A 236 13.27 3.48 -3.02
N LYS A 237 13.83 4.08 -4.08
CA LYS A 237 14.09 5.53 -4.14
C LYS A 237 12.80 6.34 -4.12
N MET A 238 11.80 5.93 -4.91
CA MET A 238 10.47 6.54 -4.90
C MET A 238 9.83 6.48 -3.51
N MET A 239 9.86 5.31 -2.86
CA MET A 239 9.25 5.10 -1.54
C MET A 239 9.76 6.06 -0.47
N LEU A 240 11.00 6.56 -0.56
CA LEU A 240 11.53 7.56 0.37
C LEU A 240 10.78 8.91 0.33
N PHE A 241 10.18 9.27 -0.81
CA PHE A 241 9.32 10.46 -0.96
C PHE A 241 7.88 10.21 -0.49
N TYR A 242 7.51 8.95 -0.28
CA TYR A 242 6.21 8.54 0.22
C TYR A 242 6.18 8.36 1.74
N ILE A 243 7.30 8.58 2.44
CA ILE A 243 7.33 8.57 3.90
C ILE A 243 6.89 9.93 4.45
N ASP A 244 5.78 9.95 5.16
CA ASP A 244 5.21 11.13 5.82
C ASP A 244 6.05 11.56 7.05
N PRO A 245 5.82 12.76 7.60
CA PRO A 245 6.58 13.28 8.75
C PRO A 245 6.51 12.48 10.04
N ASP A 246 5.49 11.64 10.22
CA ASP A 246 5.34 10.68 11.32
C ASP A 246 5.94 9.29 11.00
N ASP A 247 6.72 9.21 9.91
CA ASP A 247 7.34 8.00 9.38
C ASP A 247 6.35 6.93 8.87
N THR A 248 5.06 7.26 8.76
CA THR A 248 4.08 6.42 8.07
C THR A 248 4.19 6.55 6.56
N ILE A 249 3.64 5.59 5.82
CA ILE A 249 3.59 5.63 4.35
C ILE A 249 2.33 6.36 3.91
N PHE A 250 2.48 7.29 2.98
CA PHE A 250 1.36 7.88 2.27
C PHE A 250 0.75 6.88 1.28
N THR A 251 -0.52 6.54 1.49
CA THR A 251 -1.23 5.51 0.71
C THR A 251 -2.42 6.04 -0.09
N GLN A 252 -2.74 7.35 -0.02
CA GLN A 252 -3.96 7.88 -0.65
C GLN A 252 -3.95 7.84 -2.18
N ASN A 253 -2.78 7.74 -2.81
CA ASN A 253 -2.64 7.53 -4.25
C ASN A 253 -2.86 6.07 -4.69
N SER A 254 -2.96 5.13 -3.75
CA SER A 254 -3.14 3.72 -4.07
C SER A 254 -4.46 3.47 -4.82
N THR A 255 -4.41 2.50 -5.72
CA THR A 255 -5.60 1.94 -6.41
C THR A 255 -6.13 0.68 -5.72
N ARG A 256 -5.59 0.35 -4.53
CA ARG A 256 -5.76 -0.93 -3.84
C ARG A 256 -6.26 -0.74 -2.40
N GLN A 257 -6.44 -1.86 -1.69
CA GLN A 257 -7.05 -1.93 -0.36
C GLN A 257 -6.24 -1.25 0.77
N ASP A 258 -5.01 -0.83 0.50
CA ASP A 258 -4.17 -0.04 1.40
C ASP A 258 -4.48 1.45 1.36
N GLN A 259 -5.29 1.92 0.40
CA GLN A 259 -5.66 3.33 0.28
C GLN A 259 -6.22 3.88 1.60
N GLY A 260 -5.57 4.93 2.12
CA GLY A 260 -5.97 5.63 3.34
C GLY A 260 -5.53 4.97 4.65
N LYS A 261 -4.73 3.89 4.60
CA LYS A 261 -4.12 3.29 5.80
C LYS A 261 -2.82 4.00 6.16
N ALA A 262 -2.60 4.19 7.46
CA ALA A 262 -1.34 4.64 8.02
C ALA A 262 -0.54 3.41 8.46
N ASP A 263 0.39 2.97 7.61
CA ASP A 263 1.28 1.84 7.86
C ASP A 263 2.73 2.32 7.94
N TYR A 264 3.53 1.76 8.84
CA TYR A 264 4.98 1.96 8.84
C TYR A 264 5.67 1.15 7.73
N PRO A 265 6.84 1.59 7.22
CA PRO A 265 7.58 0.92 6.14
C PRO A 265 8.28 -0.39 6.54
N ASP A 266 7.85 -1.04 7.62
CA ASP A 266 8.44 -2.26 8.19
C ASP A 266 8.65 -3.38 7.16
N LYS A 267 7.73 -3.55 6.21
CA LYS A 267 7.83 -4.57 5.14
C LYS A 267 8.92 -4.28 4.09
N TYR A 268 9.40 -3.05 4.00
CA TYR A 268 10.51 -2.67 3.12
C TYR A 268 11.88 -2.86 3.76
N PHE A 269 11.95 -3.15 5.07
CA PHE A 269 13.21 -3.30 5.80
C PHE A 269 14.23 -4.19 5.07
N TYR A 270 13.85 -5.44 4.76
CA TYR A 270 14.79 -6.39 4.17
C TYR A 270 15.15 -6.03 2.72
N GLN A 271 14.28 -5.30 2.01
CA GLN A 271 14.51 -4.85 0.64
C GLN A 271 15.55 -3.72 0.62
N TYR A 272 15.39 -2.73 1.50
CA TYR A 272 16.41 -1.70 1.72
C TYR A 272 17.72 -2.31 2.21
N LEU A 273 17.70 -3.25 3.15
CA LEU A 273 18.91 -3.93 3.63
C LEU A 273 19.62 -4.69 2.49
N TYR A 274 18.87 -5.44 1.67
CA TYR A 274 19.41 -6.17 0.54
C TYR A 274 20.09 -5.22 -0.45
N MET A 275 19.39 -4.16 -0.85
CA MET A 275 19.92 -3.17 -1.80
C MET A 275 21.10 -2.40 -1.21
N ALA A 276 21.04 -1.98 0.06
CA ALA A 276 22.16 -1.31 0.73
C ALA A 276 23.43 -2.18 0.77
N ALA A 277 23.27 -3.49 0.96
CA ALA A 277 24.39 -4.42 0.97
C ALA A 277 24.93 -4.75 -0.42
N LYS A 278 24.08 -4.75 -1.46
CA LYS A 278 24.46 -5.01 -2.84
C LYS A 278 25.05 -3.80 -3.56
N THR A 279 24.46 -2.61 -3.38
CA THR A 279 24.83 -1.40 -4.12
C THR A 279 25.76 -0.47 -3.33
N GLY A 280 25.77 -0.58 -1.99
CA GLY A 280 26.49 0.33 -1.13
C GLY A 280 25.88 1.74 -1.03
N GLU A 281 24.66 1.95 -1.55
CA GLU A 281 24.00 3.25 -1.48
C GLU A 281 23.60 3.64 -0.04
N GLU A 282 24.08 4.80 0.40
CA GLU A 282 23.86 5.31 1.75
C GLU A 282 22.38 5.53 2.08
N ILE A 283 21.57 5.97 1.11
CA ILE A 283 20.14 6.23 1.34
C ILE A 283 19.38 4.95 1.73
N PHE A 284 19.77 3.79 1.19
CA PHE A 284 19.17 2.51 1.51
C PHE A 284 19.64 2.01 2.87
N ASP A 285 20.92 2.20 3.20
CA ASP A 285 21.47 1.91 4.53
C ASP A 285 20.74 2.71 5.63
N ARG A 286 20.62 4.02 5.45
CA ARG A 286 19.93 4.93 6.38
C ARG A 286 18.47 4.50 6.60
N ALA A 287 17.76 4.20 5.52
CA ALA A 287 16.36 3.79 5.55
C ALA A 287 16.18 2.43 6.24
N ALA A 288 16.96 1.40 5.83
CA ALA A 288 16.91 0.09 6.46
C ALA A 288 17.20 0.16 7.97
N HIS A 289 18.21 0.95 8.37
CA HIS A 289 18.55 1.12 9.77
C HIS A 289 17.43 1.80 10.56
N LYS A 290 16.82 2.85 9.99
CA LYS A 290 15.70 3.55 10.62
C LYS A 290 14.52 2.62 10.84
N ILE A 291 14.11 1.88 9.80
CA ILE A 291 12.96 0.98 9.87
C ILE A 291 13.11 -0.03 11.02
N ILE A 292 14.23 -0.76 11.08
CA ILE A 292 14.38 -1.82 12.09
C ILE A 292 14.58 -1.29 13.51
N LYS A 293 15.30 -0.17 13.65
CA LYS A 293 15.50 0.46 14.96
C LYS A 293 14.18 0.98 15.52
N ASP A 294 13.41 1.69 14.71
CA ASP A 294 12.17 2.33 15.15
C ASP A 294 11.09 1.27 15.39
N ASN A 295 10.99 0.24 14.55
CA ASN A 295 10.14 -0.93 14.80
C ASN A 295 10.43 -1.55 16.18
N MET A 296 11.72 -1.73 16.52
CA MET A 296 12.11 -2.26 17.83
C MET A 296 11.78 -1.29 18.98
N GLU A 297 11.98 0.02 18.80
CA GLU A 297 11.70 1.05 19.81
C GLU A 297 10.20 1.23 20.08
N ARG A 298 9.35 1.06 19.05
CA ARG A 298 7.89 1.01 19.21
C ARG A 298 7.41 -0.23 19.97
N GLY A 299 8.26 -1.25 20.11
CA GLY A 299 7.90 -2.53 20.72
C GLY A 299 7.13 -3.46 19.78
N ASP A 300 7.16 -3.17 18.48
CA ASP A 300 6.48 -3.94 17.45
C ASP A 300 7.17 -5.30 17.22
N MET A 301 6.46 -6.20 16.55
CA MET A 301 7.08 -7.43 16.05
C MET A 301 7.99 -7.10 14.87
N ALA A 302 9.19 -7.69 14.86
CA ALA A 302 10.12 -7.54 13.76
C ALA A 302 9.51 -8.05 12.43
N PRO A 303 9.84 -7.43 11.30
CA PRO A 303 9.38 -7.86 9.98
C PRO A 303 9.63 -9.36 9.73
N GLU A 304 8.71 -10.02 9.02
CA GLU A 304 8.78 -11.44 8.66
C GLU A 304 9.82 -11.71 7.56
N CYS A 305 11.10 -11.59 7.93
CA CYS A 305 12.23 -11.72 7.00
C CYS A 305 13.46 -12.44 7.59
N LEU A 306 13.35 -13.08 8.76
CA LEU A 306 14.49 -13.80 9.36
C LEU A 306 15.05 -14.86 8.41
N HIS A 307 14.17 -15.62 7.74
CA HIS A 307 14.56 -16.61 6.74
C HIS A 307 15.31 -16.00 5.55
N ILE A 308 14.94 -14.80 5.13
CA ILE A 308 15.62 -14.07 4.04
C ILE A 308 17.02 -13.67 4.47
N ILE A 309 17.17 -13.14 5.69
CA ILE A 309 18.46 -12.71 6.21
C ILE A 309 19.39 -13.91 6.40
N MET A 310 18.89 -15.02 6.95
CA MET A 310 19.66 -16.25 7.13
C MET A 310 20.08 -16.89 5.79
N LEU A 311 19.33 -16.69 4.71
CA LEU A 311 19.76 -17.15 3.39
C LEU A 311 20.96 -16.34 2.85
N HIS A 312 21.10 -15.08 3.26
CA HIS A 312 22.06 -14.13 2.69
C HIS A 312 23.10 -13.66 3.71
N ASP A 313 24.29 -14.28 3.71
CA ASP A 313 25.38 -13.96 4.66
C ASP A 313 25.76 -12.47 4.64
N PHE A 314 25.73 -11.84 3.46
CA PHE A 314 26.03 -10.41 3.32
C PHE A 314 25.00 -9.50 4.01
N MET A 315 23.74 -9.93 4.16
CA MET A 315 22.72 -9.21 4.93
C MET A 315 22.92 -9.44 6.42
N GLU A 316 23.16 -10.69 6.82
CA GLU A 316 23.38 -11.06 8.22
C GLU A 316 24.61 -10.36 8.83
N GLN A 317 25.68 -10.22 8.06
CA GLN A 317 26.93 -9.57 8.46
C GLN A 317 26.92 -8.04 8.28
N TYR A 318 25.86 -7.47 7.69
CA TYR A 318 25.83 -6.05 7.36
C TYR A 318 25.97 -5.15 8.59
N GLU A 319 26.71 -4.06 8.49
CA GLU A 319 26.86 -3.06 9.55
C GLU A 319 26.32 -1.71 9.08
N PHE A 320 25.28 -1.22 9.76
CA PHE A 320 24.65 0.05 9.41
C PHE A 320 25.56 1.24 9.71
N LYS A 321 25.61 2.21 8.80
CA LYS A 321 26.50 3.37 8.88
C LYS A 321 25.76 4.67 9.17
N GLY A 322 24.61 4.87 8.56
CA GLY A 322 23.73 6.02 8.73
C GLY A 322 22.38 5.63 9.34
N TYR A 323 21.51 6.61 9.53
CA TYR A 323 20.16 6.43 10.04
C TYR A 323 19.28 7.57 9.50
N GLY A 324 18.05 7.27 9.08
CA GLY A 324 17.10 8.30 8.66
C GLY A 324 16.37 7.97 7.37
N PHE A 325 15.28 8.71 7.13
CA PHE A 325 14.73 8.90 5.78
C PHE A 325 15.20 10.26 5.25
N LEU A 326 14.56 10.74 4.18
CA LEU A 326 14.77 12.11 3.70
C LEU A 326 14.23 13.12 4.73
N ASP A 327 15.06 14.11 5.05
CA ASP A 327 14.73 15.17 6.01
C ASP A 327 13.71 16.13 5.39
N THR A 328 13.98 16.59 4.17
CA THR A 328 13.10 17.44 3.37
C THR A 328 13.10 16.99 1.91
N TYR A 329 11.99 17.16 1.23
CA TYR A 329 11.90 16.91 -0.20
C TYR A 329 10.74 17.69 -0.84
N HIS A 330 10.83 17.87 -2.15
CA HIS A 330 9.72 18.25 -3.01
C HIS A 330 9.88 17.47 -4.31
N LYS A 331 8.87 16.70 -4.71
CA LYS A 331 8.90 15.86 -5.90
C LYS A 331 7.52 15.77 -6.54
N HIS A 332 7.44 16.18 -7.80
CA HIS A 332 6.31 15.91 -8.68
C HIS A 332 6.54 14.58 -9.42
N PHE A 333 5.61 13.65 -9.20
CA PHE A 333 5.44 12.40 -9.93
C PHE A 333 4.37 12.60 -11.00
N GLU A 334 4.79 13.04 -12.20
CA GLU A 334 3.89 13.54 -13.25
C GLU A 334 2.90 12.48 -13.74
N GLU A 335 3.40 11.25 -13.98
CA GLU A 335 2.56 10.15 -14.45
C GLU A 335 1.60 9.66 -13.35
N ALA A 336 2.06 9.68 -12.10
CA ALA A 336 1.23 9.38 -10.95
C ALA A 336 0.17 10.46 -10.71
N GLY A 337 0.43 11.71 -11.15
CA GLY A 337 -0.40 12.87 -10.84
C GLY A 337 -0.32 13.26 -9.37
N VAL A 338 0.87 13.12 -8.77
CA VAL A 338 1.09 13.35 -7.33
C VAL A 338 2.28 14.28 -7.12
N ILE A 339 2.10 15.30 -6.30
CA ILE A 339 3.21 16.06 -5.73
C ILE A 339 3.36 15.66 -4.27
N ARG A 340 4.59 15.32 -3.88
CA ARG A 340 4.98 14.99 -2.51
C ARG A 340 5.95 16.05 -2.00
N GLY A 341 5.67 16.60 -0.83
CA GLY A 341 6.55 17.54 -0.15
C GLY A 341 6.73 17.22 1.33
N LYS A 342 7.92 17.52 1.85
CA LYS A 342 8.25 17.46 3.27
C LYS A 342 9.20 18.59 3.60
N THR A 343 8.77 19.43 4.52
CA THR A 343 9.56 20.50 5.13
C THR A 343 10.02 20.03 6.52
N ASN A 344 10.82 20.87 7.19
CA ASN A 344 11.19 20.61 8.59
C ASN A 344 9.98 20.65 9.55
N ASN A 345 8.86 21.24 9.13
CA ASN A 345 7.71 21.50 10.01
C ASN A 345 6.50 20.62 9.67
N TYR A 346 6.31 20.24 8.41
CA TYR A 346 5.15 19.47 7.95
C TYR A 346 5.41 18.83 6.58
N GLY A 347 4.59 17.84 6.25
CA GLY A 347 4.54 17.20 4.94
C GLY A 347 3.26 17.54 4.21
N TYR A 348 3.28 17.46 2.89
CA TYR A 348 2.10 17.65 2.07
C TYR A 348 2.04 16.73 0.86
N SER A 349 0.81 16.47 0.42
CA SER A 349 0.53 15.75 -0.83
C SER A 349 -0.53 16.47 -1.63
N ILE A 350 -0.32 16.55 -2.94
CA ILE A 350 -1.28 17.13 -3.87
C ILE A 350 -1.61 16.07 -4.92
N LEU A 351 -2.90 15.75 -5.10
CA LEU A 351 -3.36 14.66 -5.95
C LEU A 351 -4.22 15.17 -7.11
N LYS A 352 -3.94 14.66 -8.30
CA LYS A 352 -4.77 14.81 -9.50
C LYS A 352 -5.87 13.76 -9.52
N GLY A 353 -7.06 14.11 -10.00
CA GLY A 353 -8.12 13.13 -10.23
C GLY A 353 -8.78 12.56 -8.97
N LYS A 354 -8.59 13.19 -7.80
CA LYS A 354 -9.19 12.80 -6.52
C LYS A 354 -9.99 13.97 -5.91
N SER A 355 -11.11 13.66 -5.24
CA SER A 355 -11.95 14.63 -4.52
C SER A 355 -11.23 15.22 -3.31
N ALA A 356 -10.57 14.37 -2.52
CA ALA A 356 -9.57 14.76 -1.53
C ALA A 356 -8.24 14.96 -2.24
N PHE A 357 -7.89 16.22 -2.48
CA PHE A 357 -6.77 16.58 -3.37
C PHE A 357 -5.56 17.15 -2.63
N LEU A 358 -5.71 17.70 -1.42
CA LEU A 358 -4.61 18.22 -0.62
C LEU A 358 -4.59 17.55 0.74
N PHE A 359 -3.43 17.04 1.13
CA PHE A 359 -3.16 16.48 2.45
C PHE A 359 -2.01 17.26 3.07
N LEU A 360 -2.16 17.68 4.32
CA LEU A 360 -1.17 18.36 5.14
C LEU A 360 -0.96 17.55 6.41
N LYS A 361 0.26 17.12 6.68
CA LYS A 361 0.61 16.24 7.77
C LYS A 361 1.60 16.93 8.69
N PHE A 362 1.17 17.26 9.90
CA PHE A 362 1.96 17.88 10.95
C PHE A 362 2.22 16.82 12.02
N LYS A 363 3.34 16.09 11.90
CA LYS A 363 3.57 14.84 12.67
C LYS A 363 2.33 13.93 12.57
N GLU A 364 1.73 13.53 13.69
CA GLU A 364 0.53 12.68 13.74
C GLU A 364 -0.74 13.36 13.19
N THR A 365 -0.80 14.70 13.20
CA THR A 365 -1.99 15.47 12.82
C THR A 365 -2.12 15.58 11.31
N LEU A 366 -3.06 14.83 10.74
CA LEU A 366 -3.43 14.90 9.32
C LEU A 366 -4.64 15.80 9.11
N VAL A 367 -4.48 16.84 8.29
CA VAL A 367 -5.56 17.67 7.75
C VAL A 367 -5.65 17.44 6.25
N TYR A 368 -6.84 17.24 5.70
CA TYR A 368 -7.00 17.14 4.25
C TYR A 368 -8.17 17.97 3.75
N LEU A 369 -8.12 18.36 2.48
CA LEU A 369 -9.09 19.26 1.87
C LEU A 369 -9.87 18.54 0.77
N LYS A 370 -11.16 18.86 0.75
CA LYS A 370 -12.09 18.63 -0.36
C LYS A 370 -12.76 19.96 -0.69
N ILE A 371 -13.30 20.09 -1.89
CA ILE A 371 -14.22 21.18 -2.21
C ILE A 371 -15.49 20.55 -2.77
N GLY A 372 -16.58 20.68 -2.03
CA GLY A 372 -17.91 20.31 -2.46
C GLY A 372 -18.42 21.26 -3.53
N GLU A 373 -18.85 20.71 -4.66
CA GLU A 373 -19.44 21.44 -5.78
C GLU A 373 -20.80 20.81 -6.07
N SER A 374 -21.89 21.42 -5.60
CA SER A 374 -23.24 20.90 -5.90
C SER A 374 -23.75 21.45 -7.22
N TYR A 375 -23.33 20.82 -8.32
CA TYR A 375 -23.65 21.26 -9.67
C TYR A 375 -24.03 20.09 -10.59
N CYS A 376 -25.31 19.96 -10.95
CA CYS A 376 -25.85 18.86 -11.76
C CYS A 376 -25.52 17.46 -11.19
N ASP A 377 -24.70 16.67 -11.88
CA ASP A 377 -24.18 15.36 -11.48
C ASP A 377 -22.79 15.44 -10.84
N ILE A 378 -22.21 16.63 -10.79
CA ILE A 378 -20.91 16.93 -10.17
C ILE A 378 -21.14 17.22 -8.69
N ARG A 379 -20.24 16.69 -7.85
CA ARG A 379 -20.36 16.68 -6.40
C ARG A 379 -19.14 17.27 -5.70
N ASN A 380 -17.98 17.20 -6.33
CA ASN A 380 -16.72 17.68 -5.78
C ASN A 380 -15.89 18.28 -6.91
N PHE A 381 -15.08 19.27 -6.55
CA PHE A 381 -13.89 19.61 -7.30
C PHE A 381 -12.98 18.39 -7.39
N VAL A 382 -12.58 18.03 -8.62
CA VAL A 382 -11.62 16.98 -8.90
C VAL A 382 -10.57 17.59 -9.85
N PRO A 383 -9.31 17.78 -9.42
CA PRO A 383 -8.29 18.40 -10.25
C PRO A 383 -8.08 17.63 -11.56
N GLN A 384 -8.29 18.32 -12.68
CA GLN A 384 -8.02 17.80 -14.03
C GLN A 384 -6.58 18.10 -14.46
N THR A 385 -5.99 19.18 -13.93
CA THR A 385 -4.58 19.54 -14.14
C THR A 385 -3.89 19.87 -12.82
N ILE A 386 -2.56 19.71 -12.82
CA ILE A 386 -1.63 20.15 -11.80
C ILE A 386 -0.48 20.84 -12.53
N GLU A 387 -0.22 22.10 -12.19
CA GLU A 387 0.87 22.88 -12.78
C GLU A 387 1.64 23.60 -11.68
N GLU A 388 2.96 23.47 -11.67
CA GLU A 388 3.82 24.24 -10.76
C GLU A 388 4.16 25.59 -11.38
N LYS A 389 3.83 26.69 -10.69
CA LYS A 389 4.00 28.07 -11.17
C LYS A 389 4.37 28.99 -10.01
N ASP A 390 5.37 29.84 -10.23
CA ASP A 390 5.74 30.94 -9.32
C ASP A 390 5.98 30.53 -7.84
N GLY A 391 6.51 29.32 -7.62
CA GLY A 391 6.74 28.79 -6.27
C GLY A 391 5.47 28.28 -5.56
N GLY A 392 4.38 28.10 -6.30
CA GLY A 392 3.16 27.43 -5.87
C GLY A 392 2.68 26.37 -6.86
N CYS A 393 1.59 25.70 -6.53
CA CYS A 393 0.95 24.68 -7.35
C CYS A 393 -0.49 25.12 -7.70
N VAL A 394 -0.84 25.05 -8.97
CA VAL A 394 -2.14 25.44 -9.50
C VAL A 394 -2.89 24.20 -9.99
N LEU A 395 -4.06 23.98 -9.41
CA LEU A 395 -4.99 22.90 -9.76
C LEU A 395 -6.18 23.50 -10.50
N THR A 396 -6.59 22.89 -11.61
CA THR A 396 -7.78 23.38 -12.34
C THR A 396 -8.78 22.28 -12.66
N SER A 397 -10.05 22.64 -12.72
CA SER A 397 -11.13 21.80 -13.25
C SER A 397 -12.17 22.64 -13.98
N VAL A 398 -12.85 22.00 -14.95
CA VAL A 398 -14.03 22.56 -15.60
C VAL A 398 -15.19 21.60 -15.42
N ALA A 399 -16.26 22.10 -14.83
CA ALA A 399 -17.53 21.43 -14.60
C ALA A 399 -18.59 21.98 -15.55
N LYS A 400 -19.42 21.11 -16.16
CA LYS A 400 -20.43 21.52 -17.15
C LYS A 400 -21.80 20.98 -16.79
N GLY A 401 -22.78 21.88 -16.70
CA GLY A 401 -24.15 21.56 -16.37
C GLY A 401 -24.96 21.27 -17.62
N TRP A 402 -25.56 20.08 -17.67
CA TRP A 402 -26.23 19.58 -18.86
C TRP A 402 -27.67 19.15 -18.57
N TYR A 403 -28.54 19.30 -19.56
CA TYR A 403 -29.93 18.87 -19.50
C TYR A 403 -30.33 18.15 -20.79
N TYR A 404 -31.15 17.12 -20.67
CA TYR A 404 -31.86 16.59 -21.82
C TYR A 404 -32.90 17.59 -22.33
N LEU A 405 -32.86 17.92 -23.61
CA LEU A 405 -33.97 18.58 -24.27
C LEU A 405 -35.12 17.59 -24.56
N PRO A 406 -36.36 18.09 -24.72
CA PRO A 406 -37.47 17.29 -25.21
C PRO A 406 -37.16 16.63 -26.55
N PHE A 407 -37.77 15.48 -26.84
CA PHE A 407 -37.70 14.90 -28.18
C PHE A 407 -38.31 15.87 -29.19
N LYS A 408 -37.68 16.01 -30.36
CA LYS A 408 -38.23 16.80 -31.49
C LYS A 408 -39.44 16.12 -32.12
N GLU A 409 -39.51 14.79 -32.00
CA GLU A 409 -40.57 13.95 -32.55
C GLU A 409 -41.27 13.13 -31.46
N LYS A 410 -42.52 12.75 -31.69
CA LYS A 410 -43.29 11.89 -30.77
C LYS A 410 -42.67 10.48 -30.71
N GLN A 411 -42.60 9.89 -29.53
CA GLN A 411 -42.10 8.52 -29.33
C GLN A 411 -43.26 7.51 -29.37
N ASP A 412 -42.97 6.27 -29.81
CA ASP A 412 -43.95 5.19 -29.96
C ASP A 412 -44.43 4.59 -28.62
N THR A 413 -43.80 4.98 -27.51
CA THR A 413 -44.10 4.52 -26.16
C THR A 413 -44.20 5.70 -25.20
N THR A 414 -45.00 5.55 -24.14
CA THR A 414 -45.04 6.46 -22.99
C THR A 414 -44.23 5.94 -21.79
N ASP A 415 -43.72 4.70 -21.87
CA ASP A 415 -42.84 4.10 -20.85
C ASP A 415 -41.43 4.69 -20.96
N TRP A 416 -41.03 5.48 -19.97
CA TRP A 416 -39.74 6.18 -19.91
C TRP A 416 -38.56 5.24 -20.16
N TRP A 417 -38.53 4.08 -19.50
CA TRP A 417 -37.41 3.14 -19.59
C TRP A 417 -37.30 2.42 -20.93
N LYS A 418 -38.36 2.50 -21.77
CA LYS A 418 -38.36 2.00 -23.15
C LYS A 418 -38.04 3.09 -24.18
N MET A 419 -37.94 4.35 -23.78
CA MET A 419 -37.56 5.44 -24.70
C MET A 419 -36.06 5.39 -24.99
N ASP A 420 -35.67 5.69 -26.23
CA ASP A 420 -34.26 5.86 -26.59
C ASP A 420 -33.77 7.27 -26.25
N HIS A 421 -33.30 7.45 -25.02
CA HIS A 421 -32.81 8.74 -24.53
C HIS A 421 -31.58 9.28 -25.27
N LYS A 422 -30.86 8.44 -26.04
CA LYS A 422 -29.71 8.89 -26.84
C LYS A 422 -30.11 9.82 -27.98
N LYS A 423 -31.38 9.77 -28.42
CA LYS A 423 -31.92 10.68 -29.44
C LYS A 423 -32.28 12.06 -28.91
N ARG A 424 -32.19 12.29 -27.60
CA ARG A 424 -32.40 13.62 -27.01
C ARG A 424 -31.16 14.47 -27.25
N GLU A 425 -31.40 15.70 -27.67
CA GLU A 425 -30.35 16.70 -27.72
C GLU A 425 -29.94 17.07 -26.28
N ILE A 426 -28.64 17.27 -26.04
CA ILE A 426 -28.11 17.67 -24.74
C ILE A 426 -27.85 19.18 -24.78
N LEU A 427 -28.53 19.93 -23.91
CA LEU A 427 -28.26 21.34 -23.67
C LEU A 427 -27.16 21.48 -22.62
N ASN A 428 -25.98 21.96 -23.01
CA ASN A 428 -24.96 22.43 -22.08
C ASN A 428 -25.31 23.86 -21.69
N SER A 429 -25.86 24.04 -20.49
CA SER A 429 -26.51 25.29 -20.07
C SER A 429 -25.55 26.29 -19.42
N SER A 430 -24.49 25.81 -18.79
CA SER A 430 -23.56 26.60 -17.99
C SER A 430 -22.26 25.82 -17.76
N GLU A 431 -21.27 26.50 -17.21
CA GLU A 431 -20.04 25.88 -16.71
C GLU A 431 -19.55 26.58 -15.45
N ILE A 432 -18.82 25.85 -14.61
CA ILE A 432 -18.03 26.38 -13.50
C ILE A 432 -16.58 26.00 -13.76
N ARG A 433 -15.69 27.00 -13.71
CA ARG A 433 -14.24 26.82 -13.79
C ARG A 433 -13.67 27.08 -12.42
N MET A 434 -13.01 26.09 -11.85
CA MET A 434 -12.32 26.23 -10.57
C MET A 434 -10.82 26.22 -10.76
N THR A 435 -10.16 27.15 -10.09
CA THR A 435 -8.71 27.23 -9.95
C THR A 435 -8.38 27.24 -8.46
N VAL A 436 -7.59 26.28 -8.01
CA VAL A 436 -7.07 26.23 -6.65
C VAL A 436 -5.57 26.46 -6.71
N THR A 437 -5.11 27.55 -6.09
CA THR A 437 -3.69 27.88 -5.98
C THR A 437 -3.21 27.54 -4.58
N LEU A 438 -2.20 26.69 -4.50
CA LEU A 438 -1.55 26.22 -3.29
C LEU A 438 -0.18 26.87 -3.19
N LYS A 439 0.08 27.56 -2.09
CA LYS A 439 1.36 28.23 -1.84
C LYS A 439 1.96 27.73 -0.55
N GLU A 440 3.12 27.09 -0.68
CA GLU A 440 3.89 26.60 0.46
C GLU A 440 4.32 27.79 1.33
N LEU A 441 4.13 27.67 2.65
CA LEU A 441 4.63 28.58 3.67
C LEU A 441 5.64 27.84 4.55
N THR A 442 6.47 28.58 5.28
CA THR A 442 7.43 27.97 6.21
C THR A 442 6.77 27.16 7.31
N ASP A 443 5.55 27.53 7.70
CA ASP A 443 4.80 26.94 8.81
C ASP A 443 3.47 26.29 8.39
N GLY A 444 3.19 26.17 7.10
CA GLY A 444 1.93 25.58 6.62
C GLY A 444 1.62 25.89 5.17
N MET A 445 0.34 25.90 4.80
CA MET A 445 -0.08 26.10 3.41
C MET A 445 -1.11 27.23 3.33
N GLU A 446 -0.93 28.11 2.35
CA GLU A 446 -1.95 29.06 1.90
C GLU A 446 -2.70 28.47 0.70
N VAL A 447 -4.03 28.56 0.72
CA VAL A 447 -4.92 28.02 -0.29
C VAL A 447 -5.82 29.13 -0.79
N THR A 448 -5.77 29.39 -2.09
CA THR A 448 -6.68 30.31 -2.77
C THR A 448 -7.60 29.52 -3.68
N VAL A 449 -8.91 29.68 -3.50
CA VAL A 449 -9.93 29.06 -4.35
C VAL A 449 -10.62 30.14 -5.14
N LYS A 450 -10.55 30.00 -6.47
CA LYS A 450 -11.21 30.88 -7.43
C LYS A 450 -12.22 30.06 -8.23
N ALA A 451 -13.47 30.52 -8.27
CA ALA A 451 -14.54 29.90 -9.05
C ALA A 451 -15.18 30.94 -9.98
N GLU A 452 -15.27 30.61 -11.26
CA GLU A 452 -15.78 31.47 -12.33
C GLU A 452 -16.85 30.74 -13.15
N GLY A 453 -17.71 31.48 -13.87
CA GLY A 453 -18.78 30.91 -14.70
C GLY A 453 -20.17 31.14 -14.10
N LEU A 454 -20.92 30.06 -13.85
CA LEU A 454 -22.28 30.13 -13.29
C LEU A 454 -22.31 30.88 -11.96
N ASP A 455 -23.27 31.80 -11.77
CA ASP A 455 -23.50 32.50 -10.51
C ASP A 455 -24.38 31.69 -9.55
N LYS A 456 -24.20 31.93 -8.24
CA LYS A 456 -25.02 31.41 -7.14
C LYS A 456 -24.99 29.88 -6.99
N ALA A 457 -23.99 29.20 -7.53
CA ALA A 457 -23.76 27.81 -7.19
C ALA A 457 -23.09 27.74 -5.81
N PRO A 458 -23.61 26.94 -4.85
CA PRO A 458 -23.00 26.81 -3.54
C PRO A 458 -21.73 25.96 -3.62
N LEU A 459 -20.62 26.49 -3.11
CA LEU A 459 -19.37 25.77 -2.94
C LEU A 459 -19.01 25.66 -1.46
N ARG A 460 -18.38 24.56 -1.12
CA ARG A 460 -18.00 24.23 0.26
C ARG A 460 -16.56 23.81 0.30
N VAL A 461 -15.66 24.64 0.82
CA VAL A 461 -14.32 24.15 1.17
C VAL A 461 -14.45 23.32 2.43
N GLU A 462 -14.07 22.05 2.37
CA GLU A 462 -14.19 21.08 3.45
C GLU A 462 -12.79 20.81 4.02
N ILE A 463 -12.48 21.39 5.17
CA ILE A 463 -11.23 21.14 5.89
C ILE A 463 -11.50 19.98 6.85
N CYS A 464 -11.04 18.79 6.48
CA CYS A 464 -11.25 17.57 7.23
C CYS A 464 -10.12 17.38 8.25
N ILE A 465 -10.49 17.30 9.52
CA ILE A 465 -9.57 17.21 10.66
C ILE A 465 -9.82 15.92 11.46
N PRO A 466 -8.86 15.47 12.29
CA PRO A 466 -9.03 14.29 13.11
C PRO A 466 -10.16 14.46 14.14
N ALA A 467 -10.97 13.43 14.35
CA ALA A 467 -11.91 13.40 15.46
C ALA A 467 -11.15 13.39 16.80
N GLY A 468 -11.75 13.99 17.84
CA GLY A 468 -11.11 14.16 19.14
C GLY A 468 -10.29 15.45 19.28
N SER A 469 -9.96 16.11 18.16
CA SER A 469 -9.32 17.43 18.16
C SER A 469 -10.14 18.46 18.94
N VAL A 470 -9.46 19.43 19.54
CA VAL A 470 -10.11 20.60 20.14
C VAL A 470 -10.09 21.74 19.12
N LEU A 471 -11.25 22.37 18.91
CA LEU A 471 -11.40 23.59 18.14
C LEU A 471 -11.74 24.73 19.11
N GLU A 472 -10.93 25.79 19.09
CA GLU A 472 -11.14 26.95 19.97
C GLU A 472 -10.88 28.29 19.28
N ASN A 473 -11.62 29.31 19.71
CA ASN A 473 -11.29 30.73 19.55
C ASN A 473 -11.91 31.52 20.72
N GLU A 474 -11.94 32.86 20.64
CA GLU A 474 -12.49 33.72 21.71
C GLU A 474 -14.00 33.49 21.98
N HIS A 475 -14.72 32.84 21.08
CA HIS A 475 -16.17 32.69 21.12
C HIS A 475 -16.64 31.27 21.40
N PHE A 476 -15.81 30.26 21.18
CA PHE A 476 -16.15 28.87 21.46
C PHE A 476 -14.93 28.03 21.80
N HIS A 477 -15.20 26.93 22.49
CA HIS A 477 -14.26 25.85 22.70
C HIS A 477 -15.05 24.54 22.61
N MET A 478 -14.73 23.70 21.64
CA MET A 478 -15.45 22.44 21.42
C MET A 478 -14.49 21.30 21.09
N ARG A 479 -14.95 20.07 21.33
CA ARG A 479 -14.27 18.87 20.88
C ARG A 479 -14.92 18.38 19.59
N ALA A 480 -14.10 18.10 18.58
CA ALA A 480 -14.51 17.61 17.28
C ALA A 480 -14.99 16.15 17.39
N GLU A 481 -16.27 15.90 17.16
CA GLU A 481 -16.83 14.56 17.17
C GLU A 481 -16.70 13.87 15.80
N LYS A 482 -16.73 12.54 15.79
CA LYS A 482 -16.68 11.76 14.55
C LYS A 482 -17.93 12.03 13.70
N ALA A 483 -17.73 12.29 12.41
CA ALA A 483 -18.76 12.70 11.46
C ALA A 483 -19.47 14.02 11.83
N GLY A 484 -18.90 14.80 12.76
CA GLY A 484 -19.40 16.14 13.09
C GLY A 484 -18.94 17.18 12.08
N GLU A 485 -19.65 18.32 12.07
CA GLU A 485 -19.34 19.43 11.18
C GLU A 485 -19.60 20.78 11.83
N MET A 486 -18.97 21.83 11.28
CA MET A 486 -19.32 23.22 11.56
C MET A 486 -18.97 24.13 10.39
N VAL A 487 -19.60 25.30 10.33
CA VAL A 487 -19.27 26.36 9.35
C VAL A 487 -18.50 27.48 10.05
N LEU A 488 -17.27 27.76 9.60
CA LEU A 488 -16.50 28.91 10.08
C LEU A 488 -16.92 30.15 9.29
N ARG A 489 -17.83 30.94 9.88
CA ARG A 489 -18.41 32.11 9.22
C ARG A 489 -17.42 33.25 8.98
N ASP A 490 -16.51 33.48 9.93
CA ASP A 490 -15.49 34.52 9.87
C ASP A 490 -14.35 34.19 10.86
N GLY A 491 -13.22 34.90 10.75
CA GLY A 491 -12.11 34.84 11.69
C GLY A 491 -11.31 33.54 11.62
N PHE A 492 -10.55 33.27 12.68
CA PHE A 492 -9.66 32.12 12.77
C PHE A 492 -10.11 31.15 13.85
N VAL A 493 -9.71 29.89 13.70
CA VAL A 493 -9.88 28.84 14.71
C VAL A 493 -8.54 28.16 14.97
N ASN A 494 -8.25 27.88 16.24
CA ASN A 494 -7.16 27.02 16.63
C ASN A 494 -7.63 25.57 16.66
N LEU A 495 -6.92 24.70 15.97
CA LEU A 495 -7.02 23.25 16.07
C LEU A 495 -5.92 22.74 17.00
N ILE A 496 -6.27 22.01 18.05
CA ILE A 496 -5.33 21.30 18.92
C ILE A 496 -5.58 19.81 18.76
N HIS A 497 -4.56 19.08 18.34
CA HIS A 497 -4.62 17.63 18.16
C HIS A 497 -3.25 17.03 18.49
N GLU A 498 -3.24 16.05 19.41
CA GLU A 498 -2.01 15.55 20.02
C GLU A 498 -1.13 16.71 20.51
N ASP A 499 0.15 16.72 20.15
CA ASP A 499 1.10 17.79 20.49
C ASP A 499 1.16 18.91 19.44
N GLN A 500 0.15 19.05 18.57
CA GLN A 500 0.13 20.05 17.50
C GLN A 500 -0.95 21.10 17.72
N LYS A 501 -0.61 22.36 17.45
CA LYS A 501 -1.54 23.49 17.45
C LYS A 501 -1.50 24.18 16.10
N LEU A 502 -2.60 24.13 15.35
CA LEU A 502 -2.72 24.76 14.03
C LEU A 502 -3.69 25.95 14.09
N LEU A 503 -3.36 27.03 13.40
CA LEU A 503 -4.25 28.14 13.11
C LEU A 503 -4.86 27.96 11.72
N ILE A 504 -6.19 27.96 11.64
CA ILE A 504 -6.94 27.79 10.39
C ILE A 504 -7.78 29.06 10.15
N GLY A 505 -7.67 29.63 8.95
CA GLY A 505 -8.52 30.75 8.52
C GLY A 505 -7.81 31.76 7.60
N PRO A 506 -8.46 32.90 7.32
CA PRO A 506 -9.77 33.29 7.84
C PRO A 506 -10.91 32.46 7.23
N GLY A 507 -12.00 32.26 7.99
CA GLY A 507 -13.23 31.67 7.46
C GLY A 507 -14.07 32.67 6.66
N TYR A 508 -15.03 32.16 5.89
CA TYR A 508 -15.90 32.96 5.04
C TYR A 508 -17.27 32.31 4.78
N GLY A 509 -17.82 31.60 5.76
CA GLY A 509 -19.10 30.88 5.63
C GLY A 509 -20.34 31.78 5.45
N THR A 510 -20.81 31.95 4.22
CA THR A 510 -22.01 32.74 3.87
C THR A 510 -23.32 31.94 3.87
N HIS A 511 -23.25 30.60 3.90
CA HIS A 511 -24.41 29.71 3.98
C HIS A 511 -24.14 28.44 4.80
N GLU A 512 -25.22 27.79 5.25
CA GLU A 512 -25.16 26.58 6.10
C GLU A 512 -25.26 25.26 5.34
N PHE A 513 -25.38 25.30 4.01
CA PHE A 513 -25.48 24.09 3.19
C PHE A 513 -24.23 23.22 3.34
N GLY A 514 -24.36 22.08 4.04
CA GLY A 514 -23.27 21.12 4.30
C GLY A 514 -23.07 20.07 3.21
N GLY A 515 -24.02 19.91 2.29
CA GLY A 515 -23.91 18.93 1.20
C GLY A 515 -25.23 18.36 0.72
N HIS A 516 -25.22 17.74 -0.45
CA HIS A 516 -26.38 17.03 -1.00
C HIS A 516 -26.53 15.65 -0.36
N TYR A 517 -27.77 15.21 -0.09
CA TYR A 517 -28.07 13.93 0.56
C TYR A 517 -27.66 12.67 -0.24
N SER A 518 -27.17 12.82 -1.47
CA SER A 518 -26.86 11.69 -2.36
C SER A 518 -25.61 11.96 -3.20
N GLY A 519 -24.64 11.04 -3.10
CA GLY A 519 -23.45 10.99 -3.93
C GLY A 519 -22.28 11.86 -3.46
N GLU A 520 -22.40 12.58 -2.35
CA GLU A 520 -21.29 13.29 -1.74
C GLU A 520 -20.58 12.40 -0.71
N GLU A 521 -19.24 12.40 -0.75
CA GLU A 521 -18.42 11.66 0.20
C GLU A 521 -18.40 12.40 1.54
N ILE A 522 -18.93 11.75 2.57
CA ILE A 522 -18.97 12.30 3.93
C ILE A 522 -17.69 11.89 4.67
N ASN A 523 -17.09 12.85 5.39
CA ASN A 523 -16.02 12.56 6.34
C ASN A 523 -16.59 11.79 7.55
N THR A 524 -16.66 10.47 7.45
CA THR A 524 -17.26 9.63 8.50
C THR A 524 -16.31 9.34 9.66
N THR A 525 -15.01 9.62 9.51
CA THR A 525 -13.97 9.26 10.49
C THR A 525 -13.42 10.45 11.26
N GLY A 526 -13.43 11.65 10.67
CA GLY A 526 -12.99 12.90 11.28
C GLY A 526 -14.14 13.86 11.56
N PHE A 527 -13.82 15.15 11.57
CA PHE A 527 -14.75 16.27 11.68
C PHE A 527 -14.50 17.23 10.52
N THR A 528 -15.54 17.92 10.04
CA THR A 528 -15.45 18.82 8.89
C THR A 528 -15.66 20.27 9.28
N LEU A 529 -14.66 21.11 9.00
CA LEU A 529 -14.75 22.56 9.10
C LEU A 529 -15.02 23.13 7.70
N TYR A 530 -16.19 23.75 7.52
CA TYR A 530 -16.65 24.30 6.25
C TYR A 530 -16.33 25.79 6.10
N LEU A 531 -15.77 26.16 4.94
CA LEU A 531 -15.71 27.54 4.45
C LEU A 531 -16.59 27.65 3.20
N ASN A 532 -17.79 28.20 3.38
CA ASN A 532 -18.88 28.13 2.41
C ASN A 532 -19.09 29.46 1.69
N ASP A 533 -19.14 29.47 0.36
CA ASP A 533 -19.52 30.67 -0.40
C ASP A 533 -20.22 30.33 -1.72
N TYR A 534 -20.81 31.34 -2.37
CA TYR A 534 -21.47 31.19 -3.67
C TYR A 534 -20.56 31.64 -4.81
N THR A 535 -20.58 30.91 -5.92
CA THR A 535 -19.91 31.35 -7.15
C THR A 535 -20.53 32.65 -7.72
N PRO A 536 -19.77 33.44 -8.49
CA PRO A 536 -18.31 33.41 -8.59
C PRO A 536 -17.65 34.03 -7.33
N TYR A 537 -16.48 33.53 -6.95
CA TYR A 537 -15.68 34.12 -5.87
C TYR A 537 -14.18 33.87 -6.05
N GLU A 538 -13.40 34.62 -5.28
CA GLU A 538 -11.99 34.36 -5.03
C GLU A 538 -11.72 34.55 -3.54
N ARG A 539 -11.34 33.48 -2.84
CA ARG A 539 -11.13 33.46 -1.39
C ARG A 539 -9.82 32.77 -1.06
N THR A 540 -9.13 33.28 -0.04
CA THR A 540 -7.86 32.75 0.44
C THR A 540 -7.96 32.44 1.93
N PHE A 541 -7.44 31.29 2.33
CA PHE A 541 -7.27 30.90 3.73
C PHE A 541 -5.93 30.16 3.90
N SER A 542 -5.54 29.93 5.14
CA SER A 542 -4.30 29.22 5.47
C SER A 542 -4.52 28.20 6.58
N ILE A 543 -3.67 27.18 6.59
CA ILE A 543 -3.54 26.18 7.66
C ILE A 543 -2.08 26.20 8.09
N ARG A 544 -1.81 26.71 9.29
CA ARG A 544 -0.44 27.02 9.76
C ARG A 544 -0.20 26.45 11.14
N ASN A 545 0.99 25.92 11.39
CA ASN A 545 1.44 25.51 12.72
C ASN A 545 1.85 26.74 13.55
N ILE A 546 1.45 26.81 14.82
CA ILE A 546 1.69 27.98 15.70
C ILE A 546 2.27 27.63 17.06
#